data_AF-A0A2N5Z6W4-F1
#
_entry.id   AF-A0A2N5Z6W4-F1
#
_cell.length_a   1.000
_cell.length_b   1.000
_cell.length_c   1.000
_cell.angle_alpha   90.00
_cell.angle_beta   90.00
_cell.angle_gamma   90.00
#
_symmetry.space_group_name_H-M   'P 1'
#
loop_
_entity.id
_entity.type
_entity.pdbx_description
1 polymer ?
#
loop_
_entity_poly.entity_id
_entity_poly.type
_entity_poly.pdbx_seq_one_letter_code
_entity_poly.pdbx_strand_id
1 'polypeptide(L)'
;MSLKPLWVRTVMIGVALVAGITVGTLSYPAITFSNQSDKPAPVYQRNENGQTYGSDMYATSLDTVPDLVLAQDENGTVGYVRSVDLYGKQPKTPEEAVKMNLKPGSFRHIPLYAVDGKTVIGKFKIGPGNVEKNQKATNQISP
;
A
#
# COMPACT_ATOMS: atom_id res chain seq x y z
N MET A 1 50.93 64.58 0.88
CA MET A 1 49.51 64.72 0.51
C MET A 1 49.07 63.43 -0.17
N SER A 2 48.27 62.61 0.52
CA SER A 2 47.28 61.68 -0.07
C SER A 2 46.69 60.84 1.07
N LEU A 3 45.48 61.22 1.48
CA LEU A 3 44.60 60.50 2.39
C LEU A 3 43.88 59.43 1.54
N LYS A 4 44.03 58.14 1.85
CA LYS A 4 43.23 57.09 1.21
C LYS A 4 42.04 56.74 2.11
N PRO A 5 40.79 56.91 1.64
CA PRO A 5 39.60 56.84 2.51
C PRO A 5 39.25 55.41 2.92
N LEU A 6 38.94 55.28 4.21
CA LEU A 6 38.65 54.08 5.00
C LEU A 6 37.27 53.43 4.70
N TRP A 7 36.74 53.61 3.50
CA TRP A 7 35.34 53.28 3.15
C TRP A 7 35.16 52.04 2.25
N VAL A 8 36.25 51.42 1.78
CA VAL A 8 36.17 50.26 0.87
C VAL A 8 35.77 48.95 1.59
N ARG A 9 35.84 48.90 2.92
CA ARG A 9 35.52 47.69 3.71
C ARG A 9 34.06 47.56 4.14
N THR A 10 33.22 48.57 3.96
CA THR A 10 31.84 48.56 4.50
C THR A 10 30.76 48.35 3.43
N VAL A 11 31.08 48.46 2.13
CA VAL A 11 30.07 48.26 1.06
C VAL A 11 29.90 46.79 0.67
N MET A 12 30.85 45.90 0.96
CA MET A 12 30.77 44.47 0.58
C MET A 12 29.93 43.57 1.51
N ILE A 13 29.42 44.09 2.64
CA ILE A 13 28.60 43.29 3.58
C ILE A 13 27.09 43.58 3.41
N GLY A 14 26.72 44.65 2.69
CA GLY A 14 25.31 45.03 2.46
C GLY A 14 24.63 44.37 1.26
N VAL A 15 25.37 43.78 0.32
CA VAL A 15 24.81 43.14 -0.89
C VAL A 15 24.75 41.61 -0.79
N ALA A 16 25.43 41.00 0.19
CA ALA A 16 25.44 39.54 0.34
C ALA A 16 24.24 38.97 1.14
N LEU A 17 23.38 39.80 1.72
CA LEU A 17 22.25 39.34 2.56
C LEU A 17 20.87 39.31 1.87
N VAL A 18 20.76 39.72 0.59
CA VAL A 18 19.47 39.81 -0.13
C VAL A 18 19.42 38.93 -1.40
N ALA A 19 20.50 38.25 -1.77
CA ALA A 19 20.51 37.27 -2.88
C ALA A 19 20.40 35.79 -2.42
N GLY A 20 20.09 35.55 -1.14
CA GLY A 20 19.99 34.20 -0.56
C GLY A 20 18.56 33.68 -0.36
N ILE A 21 17.52 34.41 -0.82
CA ILE A 21 16.11 34.04 -0.62
C ILE A 21 15.34 34.16 -1.96
N THR A 22 15.81 33.54 -3.04
CA THR A 22 15.00 33.41 -4.28
C THR A 22 15.21 32.09 -5.05
N VAL A 23 15.92 31.10 -4.51
CA VAL A 23 16.04 29.77 -5.13
C VAL A 23 15.67 28.67 -4.13
N GLY A 24 14.45 28.74 -3.60
CA GLY A 24 13.94 27.76 -2.62
C GLY A 24 12.56 27.20 -2.95
N THR A 25 11.96 27.54 -4.10
CA THR A 25 10.56 27.18 -4.42
C THR A 25 10.37 26.47 -5.75
N LEU A 26 11.42 26.02 -6.43
CA LEU A 26 11.30 25.28 -7.70
C LEU A 26 11.88 23.86 -7.69
N SER A 27 12.29 23.31 -6.55
CA SER A 27 12.86 21.96 -6.46
C SER A 27 12.07 20.99 -5.57
N TYR A 28 10.83 21.32 -5.20
CA TYR A 28 9.90 20.24 -4.87
C TYR A 28 9.51 19.61 -6.20
N PRO A 29 9.98 18.39 -6.55
CA PRO A 29 9.27 17.66 -7.59
C PRO A 29 7.81 17.69 -7.14
N ALA A 30 6.94 18.22 -8.00
CA ALA A 30 5.52 18.01 -7.86
C ALA A 30 5.38 16.55 -7.49
N ILE A 31 4.79 16.28 -6.32
CA ILE A 31 4.54 14.92 -5.88
C ILE A 31 3.57 14.38 -6.91
N THR A 32 4.11 13.81 -7.99
CA THR A 32 3.33 13.17 -9.03
C THR A 32 2.86 11.89 -8.35
N PHE A 33 1.68 11.96 -7.76
CA PHE A 33 0.93 10.78 -7.39
C PHE A 33 0.74 10.01 -8.70
N SER A 34 1.62 9.03 -8.94
CA SER A 34 1.44 8.09 -10.03
C SER A 34 0.11 7.42 -9.78
N ASN A 35 -0.87 7.76 -10.60
CA ASN A 35 -2.14 7.08 -10.61
C ASN A 35 -1.82 5.63 -10.99
N GLN A 36 -1.99 4.69 -10.05
CA GLN A 36 -1.65 3.28 -10.26
C GLN A 36 -2.42 2.67 -11.45
N SER A 37 -3.49 3.35 -11.87
CA SER A 37 -4.34 3.06 -13.03
C SER A 37 -3.59 2.96 -14.37
N ASP A 38 -2.40 3.55 -14.52
CA ASP A 38 -1.63 3.49 -15.78
C ASP A 38 -0.54 2.40 -15.81
N LYS A 39 -0.39 1.59 -14.74
CA LYS A 39 0.62 0.53 -14.71
C LYS A 39 0.10 -0.72 -15.42
N PRO A 40 0.91 -1.35 -16.31
CA PRO A 40 0.52 -2.61 -16.92
C PRO A 40 0.29 -3.67 -15.84
N ALA A 41 -0.65 -4.58 -16.09
CA ALA A 41 -0.93 -5.68 -15.17
C ALA A 41 0.37 -6.45 -14.85
N PRO A 42 0.58 -6.88 -13.59
CA PRO A 42 1.78 -7.63 -13.24
C PRO A 42 1.88 -8.91 -14.06
N VAL A 43 3.10 -9.24 -14.50
CA VAL A 43 3.38 -10.53 -15.16
C VAL A 43 3.87 -11.52 -14.11
N TYR A 44 3.14 -12.61 -13.95
CA TYR A 44 3.47 -13.68 -13.01
C TYR A 44 4.10 -14.88 -13.70
N GLN A 45 5.01 -15.55 -12.99
CA GLN A 45 5.50 -16.87 -13.39
C GLN A 45 4.38 -17.90 -13.22
N ARG A 46 4.48 -19.02 -13.94
CA ARG A 46 3.55 -20.15 -13.83
C ARG A 46 4.27 -21.39 -13.31
N ASN A 47 3.60 -22.14 -12.45
CA ASN A 47 4.10 -23.44 -11.99
C ASN A 47 3.80 -24.56 -13.01
N GLU A 48 4.21 -25.80 -12.71
CA GLU A 48 4.01 -26.97 -13.57
C GLU A 48 2.53 -27.29 -13.83
N ASN A 49 1.62 -26.80 -12.98
CA ASN A 49 0.17 -26.95 -13.14
C ASN A 49 -0.47 -25.78 -13.91
N GLY A 50 0.35 -24.86 -14.44
CA GLY A 50 -0.11 -23.69 -15.18
C GLY A 50 -0.65 -22.54 -14.33
N GLN A 51 -0.57 -22.65 -13.00
CA GLN A 51 -1.07 -21.62 -12.07
C GLN A 51 -0.07 -20.48 -11.95
N THR A 52 -0.57 -19.25 -11.99
CA THR A 52 0.23 -18.05 -11.73
C THR A 52 0.57 -17.92 -10.25
N TYR A 53 1.79 -17.53 -9.91
CA TYR A 53 2.22 -17.35 -8.52
C TYR A 53 3.05 -16.08 -8.31
N GLY A 54 2.89 -15.47 -7.14
CA GLY A 54 3.65 -14.27 -6.76
C GLY A 54 2.96 -13.41 -5.71
N SER A 55 3.50 -12.22 -5.47
CA SER A 55 2.87 -11.23 -4.60
C SER A 55 1.76 -10.48 -5.34
N ASP A 56 0.64 -10.26 -4.66
CA ASP A 56 -0.47 -9.43 -5.11
C ASP A 56 -0.20 -7.92 -4.92
N MET A 57 0.97 -7.52 -4.40
CA MET A 57 1.30 -6.13 -4.05
C MET A 57 1.13 -5.14 -5.21
N TYR A 58 1.28 -5.59 -6.46
CA TYR A 58 1.13 -4.77 -7.66
C TYR A 58 -0.14 -5.07 -8.46
N ALA A 59 -1.00 -5.97 -7.98
CA ALA A 59 -2.28 -6.24 -8.62
C ALA A 59 -3.15 -4.97 -8.61
N THR A 60 -3.80 -4.68 -9.74
CA THR A 60 -4.65 -3.49 -9.91
C THR A 60 -6.13 -3.80 -9.71
N SER A 61 -6.51 -5.07 -9.82
CA SER A 61 -7.84 -5.61 -9.53
C SER A 61 -7.74 -7.08 -9.10
N LEU A 62 -8.84 -7.65 -8.58
CA LEU A 62 -8.91 -9.08 -8.24
C LEU A 62 -8.67 -9.99 -9.46
N ASP A 63 -8.96 -9.54 -10.67
CA ASP A 63 -8.71 -10.30 -11.91
C ASP A 63 -7.22 -10.34 -12.29
N THR A 64 -6.41 -9.44 -11.73
CA THR A 64 -4.95 -9.38 -11.95
C THR A 64 -4.15 -10.00 -10.81
N VAL A 65 -4.81 -10.58 -9.81
CA VAL A 65 -4.15 -11.31 -8.71
C VAL A 65 -3.71 -12.69 -9.22
N PRO A 66 -2.54 -13.21 -8.78
CA PRO A 66 -2.12 -14.54 -9.17
C PRO A 66 -3.00 -15.62 -8.53
N ASP A 67 -3.07 -16.80 -9.16
CA ASP A 67 -3.80 -17.96 -8.60
C ASP A 67 -3.27 -18.35 -7.21
N LEU A 68 -1.96 -18.20 -7.02
CA LEU A 68 -1.21 -18.48 -5.79
C LEU A 68 -0.55 -17.19 -5.28
N VAL A 69 -1.11 -16.63 -4.20
CA VAL A 69 -0.66 -15.38 -3.57
C VAL A 69 0.38 -15.68 -2.51
N LEU A 70 1.54 -15.02 -2.59
CA LEU A 70 2.62 -15.13 -1.63
C LEU A 70 2.14 -14.75 -0.22
N ALA A 71 2.39 -15.61 0.76
CA ALA A 71 2.00 -15.39 2.15
C ALA A 71 3.05 -15.97 3.12
N GLN A 72 3.02 -15.48 4.35
CA GLN A 72 3.84 -15.97 5.46
C GLN A 72 2.94 -16.34 6.64
N ASP A 73 3.16 -17.49 7.27
CA ASP A 73 2.44 -17.90 8.48
C ASP A 73 3.00 -17.26 9.76
N GLU A 74 2.36 -17.52 10.91
CA GLU A 74 2.77 -16.99 12.23
C GLU A 74 4.15 -17.49 12.69
N ASN A 75 4.67 -18.57 12.08
CA ASN A 75 5.98 -19.15 12.40
C ASN A 75 7.09 -18.68 11.43
N GLY A 76 6.75 -17.82 10.46
CA GLY A 76 7.69 -17.33 9.45
C GLY A 76 7.80 -18.21 8.20
N THR A 77 7.04 -19.31 8.09
CA THR A 77 7.00 -20.17 6.91
C THR A 77 6.44 -19.39 5.73
N VAL A 78 7.23 -19.24 4.68
CA VAL A 78 6.81 -18.57 3.43
C VAL A 78 6.26 -19.61 2.46
N GLY A 79 5.09 -19.31 1.89
CA GLY A 79 4.43 -20.15 0.91
C GLY A 79 3.39 -19.37 0.13
N TYR A 80 2.38 -20.07 -0.39
CA TYR A 80 1.34 -19.48 -1.21
C TYR A 80 -0.05 -19.88 -0.74
N VAL A 81 -0.97 -18.94 -0.70
CA VAL A 81 -2.41 -19.21 -0.50
C VAL A 81 -3.14 -19.08 -1.82
N ARG A 82 -4.22 -19.84 -2.01
CA ARG A 82 -5.05 -19.67 -3.21
C ARG A 82 -5.81 -18.35 -3.13
N SER A 83 -5.80 -17.57 -4.21
CA SER A 83 -6.52 -16.29 -4.29
C SER A 83 -8.02 -16.46 -3.98
N VAL A 84 -8.64 -17.50 -4.51
CA VAL A 84 -10.07 -17.81 -4.26
C VAL A 84 -10.37 -18.08 -2.79
N ASP A 85 -9.42 -18.67 -2.05
CA ASP A 85 -9.57 -18.91 -0.61
C ASP A 85 -9.36 -17.61 0.19
N LEU A 86 -8.39 -16.79 -0.25
CA LEU A 86 -8.02 -15.54 0.41
C LEU A 86 -9.11 -14.47 0.28
N TYR A 87 -9.57 -14.15 -0.93
CA TYR A 87 -10.53 -13.07 -1.16
C TYR A 87 -11.99 -13.54 -1.12
N GLY A 88 -12.27 -14.80 -1.46
CA GLY A 88 -13.62 -15.37 -1.44
C GLY A 88 -14.67 -14.52 -2.16
N LYS A 89 -15.91 -14.54 -1.65
CA LYS A 89 -16.98 -13.68 -2.14
C LYS A 89 -16.83 -12.27 -1.56
N GLN A 90 -16.73 -11.28 -2.44
CA GLN A 90 -16.72 -9.87 -2.03
C GLN A 90 -18.13 -9.39 -1.62
N PRO A 91 -18.25 -8.64 -0.51
CA PRO A 91 -19.52 -8.02 -0.14
C PRO A 91 -19.89 -6.92 -1.14
N LYS A 92 -21.18 -6.82 -1.47
CA LYS A 92 -21.70 -5.78 -2.38
C LYS A 92 -22.24 -4.56 -1.64
N THR A 93 -22.49 -4.69 -0.33
CA THR A 93 -22.98 -3.60 0.52
C THR A 93 -22.25 -3.57 1.87
N PRO A 94 -22.25 -2.42 2.58
CA PRO A 94 -21.69 -2.35 3.93
C PRO A 94 -22.33 -3.35 4.91
N GLU A 95 -23.63 -3.57 4.82
CA GLU A 95 -24.36 -4.52 5.67
C GLU A 95 -23.94 -5.96 5.38
N GLU A 96 -23.71 -6.30 4.11
CA GLU A 96 -23.17 -7.61 3.73
C GLU A 96 -21.75 -7.81 4.26
N ALA A 97 -20.91 -6.76 4.22
CA ALA A 97 -19.54 -6.81 4.75
C ALA A 97 -19.52 -7.11 6.26
N VAL A 98 -20.41 -6.47 7.03
CA VAL A 98 -20.54 -6.74 8.48
C VAL A 98 -21.00 -8.18 8.74
N LYS A 99 -21.92 -8.71 7.92
CA LYS A 99 -22.40 -10.10 8.04
C LYS A 99 -21.35 -11.14 7.68
N MET A 100 -20.48 -10.82 6.71
CA MET A 100 -19.38 -11.69 6.27
C MET A 100 -18.18 -11.66 7.21
N ASN A 101 -18.09 -10.65 8.09
CA ASN A 101 -16.96 -10.53 9.00
C ASN A 101 -16.92 -11.68 10.02
N LEU A 102 -15.71 -12.10 10.39
CA LEU A 102 -15.52 -13.07 11.45
C LEU A 102 -15.93 -12.48 12.80
N LYS A 103 -16.40 -13.33 13.72
CA LYS A 103 -16.70 -12.91 15.09
C LYS A 103 -15.38 -12.50 15.79
N PRO A 104 -15.42 -11.52 16.71
CA PRO A 104 -14.26 -11.20 17.53
C PRO A 104 -13.68 -12.46 18.21
N GLY A 105 -12.37 -12.64 18.13
CA GLY A 105 -11.67 -13.81 18.68
C GLY A 105 -11.77 -15.09 17.85
N SER A 106 -12.50 -15.10 16.73
CA SER A 106 -12.55 -16.24 15.81
C SER A 106 -11.59 -16.06 14.64
N PHE A 107 -11.04 -17.17 14.15
CA PHE A 107 -10.07 -17.17 13.05
C PHE A 107 -10.46 -18.19 11.98
N ARG A 108 -10.31 -17.79 10.72
CA ARG A 108 -10.37 -18.71 9.58
C ARG A 108 -8.95 -19.14 9.22
N HIS A 109 -8.76 -20.42 8.96
CA HIS A 109 -7.49 -20.95 8.50
C HIS A 109 -7.64 -21.41 7.05
N ILE A 110 -6.69 -21.03 6.20
CA ILE A 110 -6.59 -21.52 4.82
C ILE A 110 -5.24 -22.22 4.63
N PRO A 111 -5.13 -23.22 3.74
CA PRO A 111 -3.87 -23.93 3.57
C PRO A 111 -2.79 -23.01 2.97
N LEU A 112 -1.56 -23.18 3.46
CA LEU A 112 -0.36 -22.59 2.86
C LEU A 112 0.31 -23.67 2.01
N TYR A 113 0.47 -23.42 0.73
CA TYR A 113 1.02 -24.35 -0.26
C TYR A 113 2.47 -24.00 -0.62
N ALA A 114 3.21 -24.99 -1.10
CA ALA A 114 4.41 -24.77 -1.88
C ALA A 114 4.07 -24.17 -3.25
N VAL A 115 5.09 -23.79 -4.03
CA VAL A 115 4.93 -23.19 -5.37
C VAL A 115 4.18 -24.10 -6.36
N ASP A 116 4.17 -25.41 -6.13
CA ASP A 116 3.42 -26.37 -6.93
C ASP A 116 1.88 -26.23 -6.80
N GLY A 117 1.38 -25.47 -5.81
CA GLY A 117 -0.05 -25.27 -5.57
C GLY A 117 -0.80 -26.52 -5.06
N LYS A 118 -0.07 -27.58 -4.71
CA LYS A 118 -0.58 -28.89 -4.30
C LYS A 118 -0.05 -29.30 -2.92
N THR A 119 1.25 -29.16 -2.68
CA THR A 119 1.89 -29.56 -1.43
C THR A 119 1.55 -28.57 -0.33
N VAL A 120 0.84 -29.02 0.70
CA VAL A 120 0.51 -28.19 1.88
C VAL A 120 1.71 -28.17 2.81
N ILE A 121 2.24 -26.98 3.08
CA ILE A 121 3.42 -26.74 3.94
C ILE A 121 3.08 -25.98 5.23
N GLY A 122 1.83 -25.54 5.39
CA GLY A 122 1.40 -24.83 6.59
C GLY A 122 -0.06 -24.38 6.52
N LYS A 123 -0.40 -23.39 7.36
CA LYS A 123 -1.71 -22.76 7.40
C LYS A 123 -1.56 -21.25 7.56
N PHE A 124 -2.33 -20.49 6.80
CA PHE A 124 -2.43 -19.05 6.93
C PHE A 124 -3.68 -18.68 7.73
N LYS A 125 -3.53 -17.77 8.68
CA LYS A 125 -4.57 -17.39 9.64
C LYS A 125 -5.17 -16.04 9.29
N ILE A 126 -6.48 -16.01 9.17
CA ILE A 126 -7.27 -14.80 8.86
C ILE A 126 -8.10 -14.45 10.08
N GLY A 127 -7.88 -13.24 10.60
CA GLY A 127 -8.61 -12.69 11.74
C GLY A 127 -9.84 -11.88 11.35
N PRO A 128 -10.65 -11.46 12.34
CA PRO A 128 -11.77 -10.57 12.11
C PRO A 128 -11.29 -9.17 11.73
N GLY A 129 -12.02 -8.51 10.84
CA GLY A 129 -11.84 -7.09 10.56
C GLY A 129 -12.37 -6.22 11.71
N ASN A 130 -11.79 -5.04 11.87
CA ASN A 130 -12.27 -4.03 12.81
C ASN A 130 -13.52 -3.36 12.25
N VAL A 131 -14.67 -3.58 12.89
CA VAL A 131 -15.93 -2.94 12.51
C VAL A 131 -16.23 -1.79 13.47
N GLU A 132 -15.78 -0.59 13.14
CA GLU A 132 -16.16 0.62 13.87
C GLU A 132 -17.53 1.12 13.39
N LYS A 133 -18.54 1.06 14.27
CA LYS A 133 -19.83 1.70 14.02
C LYS A 133 -19.67 3.21 14.21
N ASN A 134 -19.46 3.94 13.12
CA ASN A 134 -19.49 5.40 13.16
C ASN A 134 -20.92 5.90 13.46
N GLN A 135 -21.22 6.14 14.74
CA GLN A 135 -22.49 6.73 15.20
C GLN A 135 -22.74 8.18 14.69
N LYS A 136 -21.75 8.83 14.07
CA LYS A 136 -21.86 10.23 13.62
C LYS A 136 -22.59 10.43 12.28
N ALA A 137 -22.85 9.38 11.50
CA ALA A 137 -23.58 9.52 10.23
C ALA A 137 -25.11 9.52 10.41
N THR A 138 -25.63 9.01 11.53
CA THR A 138 -27.09 8.87 11.75
C THR A 138 -27.75 10.17 12.24
N ASN A 139 -27.00 11.14 12.75
CA ASN A 139 -27.55 12.40 13.28
C ASN A 139 -27.62 13.57 12.27
N GLN A 140 -27.38 13.34 10.97
CA GLN A 140 -27.52 14.38 9.94
C GLN A 140 -28.64 14.10 8.93
N ILE A 141 -29.53 13.15 9.22
CA ILE A 141 -30.75 12.93 8.44
C ILE A 141 -31.93 12.78 9.41
N SER A 142 -32.38 13.91 9.93
CA SER A 142 -33.76 14.09 10.37
C SER A 142 -34.31 15.31 9.63
N PRO A 143 -35.58 15.26 9.18
CA PRO A 143 -36.17 16.19 8.22
C PRO A 143 -36.27 17.64 8.71
#